data_AF-A7TII2-F1
#
_entry.id   AF-A7TII2-F1
#
_cell.length_a   1.000
_cell.length_b   1.000
_cell.length_c   1.000
_cell.angle_alpha   90.00
_cell.angle_beta   90.00
_cell.angle_gamma   90.00
#
_symmetry.space_group_name_H-M   'P 1'
#
loop_
_entity.id
_entity.type
_entity.pdbx_description
1 polymer ?
#
loop_
_entity_poly.entity_id
_entity_poly.type
_entity_poly.pdbx_seq_one_letter_code
_entity_poly.pdbx_strand_id
1 'polypeptide(L)'
;MNNILMDENFKKSTIVIDGQKKSVGDILKDAKESLTFEEWSKFLILNETVIFVENVCHFMTDLIYISYHLSNSEVINEKEKNQLDITQEKFKKQVKELQEKLSKVIFGSDIGTLQNSNHFKKLVDKKFIKELFINTRIISTICQNDSKELSLQIHNSLMGLFNLYNFMKKLRSQNKAHVTKAQLDVLTNALSNDMIPCWNAQLDLLNRFTFNRLIENKSVIKEYTEKTNNTNVDVTSGEGFKSYINWLQDTIIGVGSHQSK
;
A
#
# COMPACT_ATOMS: atom_id res chain seq x y z
N MET A 1 6.16 16.77 0.68
CA MET A 1 6.69 16.75 -0.71
C MET A 1 7.65 15.57 -0.77
N ASN A 2 7.28 14.34 -1.17
CA ASN A 2 6.69 13.87 -2.43
C ASN A 2 5.60 12.80 -2.17
N ASN A 3 4.33 13.18 -2.01
CA ASN A 3 3.24 12.27 -2.37
C ASN A 3 2.99 12.50 -3.84
N ILE A 4 3.81 11.85 -4.68
CA ILE A 4 3.64 11.85 -6.12
C ILE A 4 2.78 10.63 -6.45
N LEU A 5 1.48 10.87 -6.38
CA LEU A 5 0.46 10.34 -7.28
C LEU A 5 0.18 8.83 -7.36
N MET A 6 -0.90 8.39 -6.70
CA MET A 6 -1.95 7.63 -7.41
C MET A 6 -2.96 8.64 -7.98
N ASP A 7 -2.47 9.48 -8.87
CA ASP A 7 -3.13 10.70 -9.36
C ASP A 7 -2.84 10.71 -10.88
N GLU A 8 -3.17 11.75 -11.63
CA GLU A 8 -3.06 11.76 -13.10
C GLU A 8 -1.74 11.21 -13.68
N ASN A 9 -0.65 11.17 -12.90
CA ASN A 9 0.60 10.51 -13.26
C ASN A 9 0.52 9.00 -13.51
N PHE A 10 -0.37 8.21 -12.90
CA PHE A 10 -0.50 6.79 -13.28
C PHE A 10 -1.11 6.68 -14.68
N LYS A 11 -2.17 7.44 -14.98
CA LYS A 11 -2.74 7.54 -16.34
C LYS A 11 -1.76 8.16 -17.34
N LYS A 12 -0.89 9.09 -16.92
CA LYS A 12 0.20 9.67 -17.73
C LYS A 12 1.47 8.80 -17.73
N SER A 13 1.53 7.72 -16.95
CA SER A 13 2.69 6.83 -16.91
C SER A 13 2.82 6.18 -18.28
N THR A 14 4.00 6.28 -18.88
CA THR A 14 4.24 5.67 -20.18
C THR A 14 4.79 4.27 -20.03
N ILE A 15 4.09 3.30 -20.61
CA ILE A 15 4.56 1.93 -20.77
C ILE A 15 5.04 1.78 -22.22
N VAL A 16 6.18 1.12 -22.42
CA VAL A 16 6.67 0.77 -23.76
C VAL A 16 6.06 -0.57 -24.15
N ILE A 17 5.20 -0.55 -25.17
CA ILE A 17 4.60 -1.76 -25.76
C ILE A 17 5.01 -1.76 -27.23
N ASP A 18 5.63 -2.85 -27.70
CA ASP A 18 6.10 -3.00 -29.09
C ASP A 18 6.98 -1.84 -29.58
N GLY A 19 7.80 -1.27 -28.69
CA GLY A 19 8.68 -0.14 -29.00
C GLY A 19 8.01 1.24 -29.01
N GLN A 20 6.70 1.32 -28.74
CA GLN A 20 5.97 2.59 -28.64
C GLN A 20 5.71 2.95 -27.17
N LYS A 21 6.04 4.18 -26.77
CA LYS A 21 5.60 4.75 -25.49
C LYS A 21 4.11 5.11 -25.59
N LYS A 22 3.26 4.40 -24.87
CA LYS A 22 1.85 4.75 -24.69
C LYS A 22 1.59 5.13 -23.24
N SER A 23 0.77 6.16 -23.01
CA SER A 23 0.29 6.43 -21.65
C SER A 23 -0.64 5.31 -21.20
N VAL A 24 -0.67 4.99 -19.92
CA VAL A 24 -1.64 4.03 -19.37
C VAL A 24 -3.06 4.48 -19.70
N GLY A 25 -3.36 5.78 -19.70
CA GLY A 25 -4.66 6.33 -20.11
C GLY A 25 -5.04 5.98 -21.56
N ASP A 26 -4.09 6.05 -22.49
CA ASP A 26 -4.31 5.67 -23.89
C ASP A 26 -4.45 4.16 -24.04
N ILE A 27 -3.66 3.38 -23.29
CA ILE A 27 -3.79 1.90 -23.25
C ILE A 27 -5.18 1.50 -22.73
N LEU A 28 -5.68 2.17 -21.69
CA LEU A 28 -7.01 1.95 -21.13
C LEU A 28 -8.12 2.31 -22.14
N LYS A 29 -7.92 3.37 -22.93
CA LYS A 29 -8.87 3.80 -23.95
C LYS A 29 -8.88 2.84 -25.14
N ASP A 30 -7.71 2.48 -25.66
CA ASP A 30 -7.53 1.50 -26.74
C ASP A 30 -8.11 0.13 -26.33
N ALA A 31 -7.87 -0.30 -25.08
CA ALA A 31 -8.44 -1.52 -24.53
C ALA A 31 -9.98 -1.45 -24.43
N LYS A 32 -10.55 -0.30 -24.06
CA LYS A 32 -12.00 -0.12 -24.00
C LYS A 32 -12.68 -0.23 -25.37
N GLU A 33 -12.01 0.23 -26.41
CA GLU A 33 -12.52 0.22 -27.79
C GLU A 33 -12.33 -1.14 -28.49
N SER A 34 -11.36 -1.94 -28.05
CA SER A 34 -10.99 -3.23 -28.66
C SER A 34 -11.52 -4.48 -27.94
N LEU A 35 -11.89 -4.38 -26.66
CA LEU A 35 -12.35 -5.51 -25.86
C LEU A 35 -13.89 -5.67 -25.90
N THR A 36 -14.36 -6.91 -25.85
CA THR A 36 -15.77 -7.18 -25.56
C THR A 36 -16.14 -6.69 -24.16
N PHE A 37 -17.42 -6.47 -23.88
CA PHE A 37 -17.86 -6.02 -22.56
C PHE A 37 -17.40 -6.97 -21.42
N GLU A 38 -17.39 -8.27 -21.67
CA GLU A 38 -16.93 -9.27 -20.70
C GLU A 38 -15.41 -9.18 -20.45
N GLU A 39 -14.63 -8.82 -21.46
CA GLU A 39 -13.18 -8.67 -21.31
C GLU A 39 -12.83 -7.35 -20.65
N TRP A 40 -13.51 -6.26 -21.04
CA TRP A 40 -13.37 -4.94 -20.43
C TRP A 40 -13.70 -4.96 -18.93
N SER A 41 -14.77 -5.64 -18.55
CA SER A 41 -15.17 -5.80 -17.13
C SER A 41 -14.14 -6.55 -16.30
N LYS A 42 -13.60 -7.65 -16.82
CA LYS A 42 -12.53 -8.42 -16.15
C LYS A 42 -11.25 -7.59 -16.02
N PHE A 43 -10.91 -6.83 -17.05
CA PHE A 43 -9.76 -5.95 -17.07
C PHE A 43 -9.89 -4.82 -16.02
N LEU A 44 -11.05 -4.15 -15.93
CA LEU A 44 -11.29 -3.15 -14.90
C LEU A 44 -11.12 -3.71 -13.48
N ILE A 45 -11.71 -4.88 -13.20
CA ILE A 45 -11.61 -5.49 -11.87
C ILE A 45 -10.17 -5.90 -11.54
N LEU A 46 -9.39 -6.30 -12.54
CA LEU A 46 -7.97 -6.54 -12.37
C LEU A 46 -7.23 -5.25 -12.02
N ASN A 47 -7.47 -4.17 -12.76
CA ASN A 47 -6.87 -2.86 -12.49
C ASN A 47 -7.14 -2.41 -11.04
N GLU A 48 -8.40 -2.45 -10.62
CA GLU A 48 -8.76 -2.08 -9.24
C GLU A 48 -8.19 -3.05 -8.19
N THR A 49 -8.00 -4.32 -8.56
CA THR A 49 -7.31 -5.30 -7.69
C THR A 49 -5.84 -4.92 -7.50
N VAL A 50 -5.14 -4.52 -8.57
CA VAL A 50 -3.73 -4.10 -8.50
C VAL A 50 -3.61 -2.88 -7.59
N ILE A 51 -4.40 -1.84 -7.85
CA ILE A 51 -4.43 -0.61 -7.05
C ILE A 51 -4.71 -0.92 -5.57
N PHE A 52 -5.71 -1.76 -5.30
CA PHE A 52 -6.01 -2.16 -3.93
C PHE A 52 -4.82 -2.86 -3.25
N VAL A 53 -4.16 -3.79 -3.94
CA VAL A 53 -3.00 -4.52 -3.37
C VAL A 53 -1.82 -3.58 -3.13
N GLU A 54 -1.53 -2.65 -4.03
CA GLU A 54 -0.50 -1.63 -3.84
C GLU A 54 -0.76 -0.78 -2.59
N ASN A 55 -2.00 -0.32 -2.43
CA ASN A 55 -2.41 0.43 -1.24
C ASN A 55 -2.32 -0.38 0.05
N VAL A 56 -2.63 -1.69 0.00
CA VAL A 56 -2.41 -2.60 1.14
C VAL A 56 -0.93 -2.68 1.49
N CYS A 57 -0.04 -2.74 0.50
CA CYS A 57 1.41 -2.71 0.73
C CYS A 57 1.84 -1.39 1.37
N HIS A 58 1.40 -0.24 0.85
CA HIS A 58 1.69 1.06 1.44
C HIS A 58 1.23 1.16 2.90
N PHE A 59 0.00 0.71 3.16
CA PHE A 59 -0.54 0.67 4.52
C PHE A 59 0.34 -0.15 5.47
N MET A 60 0.77 -1.36 5.05
CA MET A 60 1.67 -2.18 5.87
C MET A 60 3.05 -1.55 6.04
N THR A 61 3.58 -0.87 5.02
CA THR A 61 4.84 -0.11 5.12
C THR A 61 4.74 1.02 6.15
N ASP A 62 3.64 1.77 6.15
CA ASP A 62 3.39 2.79 7.19
C ASP A 62 3.29 2.15 8.59
N LEU A 63 2.64 0.99 8.72
CA LEU A 63 2.59 0.25 9.99
C LEU A 63 3.96 -0.23 10.46
N ILE A 64 4.85 -0.63 9.54
CA ILE A 64 6.24 -0.99 9.88
C ILE A 64 6.96 0.24 10.44
N TYR A 65 6.85 1.39 9.80
CA TYR A 65 7.45 2.64 10.26
C TYR A 65 6.90 3.11 11.61
N ILE A 66 5.57 3.06 11.80
CA ILE A 66 4.94 3.36 13.08
C ILE A 66 5.46 2.43 14.16
N SER A 67 5.54 1.13 13.86
CA SER A 67 6.03 0.17 14.82
C SER A 67 7.50 0.41 15.18
N TYR A 68 8.34 0.81 14.23
CA TYR A 68 9.73 1.16 14.49
C TYR A 68 9.85 2.44 15.33
N HIS A 69 9.03 3.46 15.06
CA HIS A 69 8.89 4.64 15.92
C HIS A 69 8.57 4.25 17.35
N LEU A 70 7.54 3.42 17.55
CA LEU A 70 7.11 2.98 18.88
C LEU A 70 8.20 2.15 19.57
N SER A 71 8.86 1.22 18.88
CA SER A 71 9.97 0.40 19.44
C SER A 71 11.15 1.25 19.92
N ASN A 72 11.29 2.47 19.40
CA ASN A 72 12.33 3.43 19.77
C ASN A 72 11.82 4.59 20.64
N SER A 73 10.59 4.49 21.16
CA SER A 73 10.01 5.49 22.07
C SER A 73 10.35 5.16 23.52
N GLU A 74 10.61 6.18 24.34
CA GLU A 74 10.99 6.02 25.75
C GLU A 74 9.86 5.46 26.63
N VAL A 75 8.61 5.54 26.17
CA VAL A 75 7.41 5.14 26.93
C VAL A 75 7.05 3.65 26.77
N ILE A 76 7.71 2.93 25.87
CA ILE A 76 7.37 1.54 25.55
C ILE A 76 8.20 0.57 26.40
N ASN A 77 7.55 -0.43 26.99
CA ASN A 77 8.24 -1.46 27.77
C ASN A 77 8.83 -2.57 26.88
N GLU A 78 9.75 -3.36 27.44
CA GLU A 78 10.46 -4.42 26.72
C GLU A 78 9.52 -5.47 26.09
N LYS A 79 8.40 -5.80 26.75
CA LYS A 79 7.43 -6.76 26.22
C LYS A 79 6.70 -6.20 24.99
N GLU A 80 6.28 -4.94 25.05
CA GLU A 80 5.64 -4.25 23.93
C GLU A 80 6.62 -4.08 22.76
N LYS A 81 7.87 -3.71 23.04
CA LYS A 81 8.93 -3.61 22.03
C LYS A 81 9.14 -4.94 21.30
N ASN A 82 9.31 -6.04 22.04
CA ASN A 82 9.42 -7.38 21.43
C ASN A 82 8.20 -7.73 20.57
N GLN A 83 6.99 -7.37 21.01
CA GLN A 83 5.76 -7.60 20.26
C GLN A 83 5.70 -6.77 18.98
N LEU A 84 6.16 -5.51 19.02
CA LEU A 84 6.27 -4.62 17.88
C LEU A 84 7.28 -5.15 16.87
N ASP A 85 8.45 -5.58 17.30
CA ASP A 85 9.50 -6.12 16.42
C ASP A 85 9.04 -7.40 15.70
N ILE A 86 8.36 -8.32 16.41
CA ILE A 86 7.72 -9.50 15.80
C ILE A 86 6.67 -9.07 14.76
N THR A 87 5.93 -8.01 15.03
CA THR A 87 4.88 -7.50 14.13
C THR A 87 5.47 -6.86 12.88
N GLN A 88 6.57 -6.11 13.01
CA GLN A 88 7.32 -5.55 11.88
C GLN A 88 7.81 -6.64 10.95
N GLU A 89 8.48 -7.67 11.48
CA GLU A 89 9.01 -8.76 10.65
C GLU A 89 7.90 -9.52 9.91
N LYS A 90 6.74 -9.70 10.55
CA LYS A 90 5.56 -10.26 9.88
C LYS A 90 5.09 -9.38 8.72
N PHE A 91 5.01 -8.07 8.91
CA PHE A 91 4.59 -7.16 7.84
C PHE A 91 5.61 -7.08 6.71
N LYS A 92 6.92 -7.02 7.00
CA LYS A 92 7.96 -7.04 5.96
C LYS A 92 7.83 -8.29 5.07
N LYS A 93 7.66 -9.46 5.69
CA LYS A 93 7.42 -10.70 4.98
C LYS A 93 6.14 -10.65 4.13
N GLN A 94 5.03 -10.17 4.71
CA GLN A 94 3.75 -10.06 4.02
C GLN A 94 3.78 -9.10 2.82
N VAL A 95 4.46 -7.94 2.95
CA VAL A 95 4.67 -6.99 1.86
C VAL A 95 5.44 -7.66 0.72
N LYS A 96 6.56 -8.31 1.03
CA LYS A 96 7.37 -9.01 0.01
C LYS A 96 6.59 -10.11 -0.69
N GLU A 97 5.87 -10.95 0.06
CA GLU A 97 5.03 -12.00 -0.50
C GLU A 97 3.92 -11.44 -1.42
N LEU A 98 3.29 -10.33 -1.03
CA LEU A 98 2.27 -9.67 -1.85
C LEU A 98 2.86 -9.09 -3.14
N GLN A 99 4.01 -8.40 -3.05
CA GLN A 99 4.71 -7.86 -4.21
C GLN A 99 5.11 -8.97 -5.19
N GLU A 100 5.65 -10.09 -4.71
CA GLU A 100 5.99 -11.24 -5.55
C GLU A 100 4.75 -11.86 -6.22
N LYS A 101 3.65 -12.00 -5.49
CA LYS A 101 2.39 -12.50 -6.05
C LYS A 101 1.81 -11.53 -7.08
N LEU A 102 1.87 -10.22 -6.81
CA LEU A 102 1.39 -9.18 -7.71
C LEU A 102 2.20 -9.18 -9.02
N SER A 103 3.53 -9.21 -8.94
CA SER A 103 4.41 -9.33 -10.10
C SER A 103 4.12 -10.58 -10.93
N LYS A 104 3.85 -11.73 -10.29
CA LYS A 104 3.46 -12.96 -11.00
C LYS A 104 2.11 -12.80 -11.71
N VAL A 105 1.17 -12.06 -11.14
CA VAL A 105 -0.12 -11.79 -11.80
C VAL A 105 0.10 -10.86 -12.99
N ILE A 106 0.86 -9.78 -12.84
CA ILE A 106 1.09 -8.78 -13.91
C ILE A 106 1.94 -9.34 -15.06
N PHE A 107 3.06 -10.00 -14.75
CA PHE A 107 4.06 -10.42 -15.76
C PHE A 107 3.96 -11.89 -16.16
N GLY A 108 3.35 -12.74 -15.33
CA GLY A 108 3.29 -14.19 -15.56
C GLY A 108 2.02 -14.66 -16.26
N SER A 109 1.16 -13.74 -16.70
CA SER A 109 -0.14 -14.06 -17.29
C SER A 109 -0.27 -13.33 -18.63
N ASP A 110 -0.47 -14.06 -19.73
CA ASP A 110 -0.98 -13.45 -20.97
C ASP A 110 -2.27 -12.69 -20.67
N ILE A 111 -2.54 -11.58 -21.37
CA ILE A 111 -3.75 -10.77 -21.20
C ILE A 111 -5.03 -11.62 -21.25
N GLY A 112 -5.04 -12.70 -22.04
CA GLY A 112 -6.14 -13.68 -22.09
C GLY A 112 -6.28 -14.57 -20.84
N THR A 113 -5.21 -14.80 -20.07
CA THR A 113 -5.20 -15.60 -18.82
C THR A 113 -5.41 -14.78 -17.55
N LEU A 114 -5.14 -13.46 -17.62
CA LEU A 114 -5.47 -12.47 -16.60
C LEU A 114 -6.98 -12.38 -16.31
N GLN A 115 -7.80 -12.78 -17.29
CA GLN A 115 -9.26 -12.86 -17.24
C GLN A 115 -9.80 -13.86 -16.21
N ASN A 116 -8.97 -14.71 -15.61
CA ASN A 116 -9.42 -15.68 -14.61
C ASN A 116 -9.66 -15.04 -13.24
N SER A 117 -10.93 -15.07 -12.82
CA SER A 117 -11.46 -14.53 -11.55
C SER A 117 -10.86 -15.11 -10.26
N ASN A 118 -9.81 -15.95 -10.29
CA ASN A 118 -9.19 -16.50 -9.10
C ASN A 118 -7.94 -15.73 -8.61
N HIS A 119 -7.40 -14.78 -9.39
CA HIS A 119 -6.14 -14.11 -9.03
C HIS A 119 -6.20 -13.26 -7.75
N PHE A 120 -7.28 -12.50 -7.48
CA PHE A 120 -7.43 -11.81 -6.18
C PHE A 120 -7.46 -12.76 -4.98
N LYS A 121 -8.11 -13.95 -5.09
CA LYS A 121 -8.08 -14.94 -3.99
C LYS A 121 -6.67 -15.46 -3.75
N LYS A 122 -5.82 -15.49 -4.78
CA LYS A 122 -4.40 -15.85 -4.65
C LYS A 122 -3.57 -14.72 -4.06
N LEU A 123 -3.96 -13.46 -4.32
CA LEU A 123 -3.30 -12.26 -3.81
C LEU A 123 -3.67 -12.00 -2.33
N VAL A 124 -4.96 -11.83 -2.05
CA VAL A 124 -5.50 -11.41 -0.75
C VAL A 124 -6.62 -12.36 -0.32
N ASP A 125 -6.30 -13.29 0.57
CA ASP A 125 -7.27 -14.22 1.14
C ASP A 125 -7.79 -13.78 2.52
N LYS A 126 -8.75 -14.54 3.06
CA LYS A 126 -9.35 -14.24 4.38
C LYS A 126 -8.33 -14.38 5.52
N LYS A 127 -7.35 -15.29 5.38
CA LYS A 127 -6.34 -15.53 6.40
C LYS A 127 -5.40 -14.33 6.48
N PHE A 128 -4.92 -13.85 5.33
CA PHE A 128 -4.11 -12.64 5.19
C PHE A 128 -4.80 -11.44 5.84
N ILE A 129 -6.07 -11.17 5.51
CA ILE A 129 -6.81 -10.04 6.09
C ILE A 129 -6.97 -10.18 7.60
N LYS A 130 -7.21 -11.40 8.10
CA LYS A 130 -7.33 -11.66 9.54
C LYS A 130 -6.00 -11.39 10.27
N GLU A 131 -4.88 -11.82 9.70
CA GLU A 131 -3.55 -11.57 10.26
C GLU A 131 -3.21 -10.07 10.25
N LEU A 132 -3.45 -9.40 9.11
CA LEU A 132 -3.27 -7.94 8.99
C LEU A 132 -4.11 -7.19 10.02
N PHE A 133 -5.37 -7.58 10.22
CA PHE A 133 -6.24 -6.99 11.25
C PHE A 133 -5.67 -7.17 12.66
N ILE A 134 -5.25 -8.39 13.03
CA ILE A 134 -4.70 -8.67 14.36
C ILE A 134 -3.44 -7.85 14.62
N ASN A 135 -2.49 -7.89 13.69
CA ASN A 135 -1.21 -7.19 13.80
C ASN A 135 -1.40 -5.66 13.83
N THR A 136 -2.29 -5.12 12.99
CA THR A 136 -2.62 -3.68 13.01
C THR A 136 -3.24 -3.28 14.34
N ARG A 137 -4.11 -4.11 14.91
CA ARG A 137 -4.76 -3.80 16.19
C ARG A 137 -3.78 -3.80 17.36
N ILE A 138 -2.75 -4.67 17.33
CA ILE A 138 -1.64 -4.65 18.28
C ILE A 138 -0.92 -3.29 18.23
N ILE A 139 -0.49 -2.86 17.03
CA ILE A 139 0.19 -1.56 16.85
C ILE A 139 -0.73 -0.42 17.31
N SER A 140 -1.99 -0.42 16.87
CA SER A 140 -2.96 0.62 17.24
C SER A 140 -3.12 0.72 18.76
N THR A 141 -3.17 -0.42 19.47
CA THR A 141 -3.33 -0.45 20.93
C THR A 141 -2.10 0.12 21.64
N ILE A 142 -0.90 -0.27 21.23
CA ILE A 142 0.35 0.26 21.79
C ILE A 142 0.47 1.76 21.48
N CYS A 143 0.10 2.15 20.26
CA CYS A 143 0.08 3.54 19.82
C CYS A 143 -0.89 4.42 20.61
N GLN A 144 -1.97 3.90 21.22
CA GLN A 144 -2.88 4.72 22.04
C GLN A 144 -2.19 5.35 23.25
N ASN A 145 -1.14 4.71 23.76
CA ASN A 145 -0.37 5.20 24.89
C ASN A 145 0.61 6.32 24.47
N ASP A 146 1.04 6.32 23.20
CA ASP A 146 1.96 7.32 22.62
C ASP A 146 1.20 8.50 22.00
N SER A 147 0.20 8.22 21.16
CA SER A 147 -0.49 9.21 20.34
C SER A 147 -1.89 8.72 19.95
N LYS A 148 -2.93 9.31 20.58
CA LYS A 148 -4.34 8.97 20.32
C LYS A 148 -4.75 9.26 18.88
N GLU A 149 -4.26 10.36 18.32
CA GLU A 149 -4.54 10.81 16.96
C GLU A 149 -4.00 9.81 15.93
N LEU A 150 -2.75 9.35 16.14
CA LEU A 150 -2.13 8.35 15.27
C LEU A 150 -2.86 7.01 15.39
N SER A 151 -3.21 6.59 16.61
CA SER A 151 -3.99 5.36 16.81
C SER A 151 -5.36 5.41 16.13
N LEU A 152 -6.05 6.56 16.19
CA LEU A 152 -7.31 6.78 15.49
C LEU A 152 -7.11 6.71 13.97
N GLN A 153 -6.03 7.28 13.44
CA GLN A 153 -5.75 7.23 12.01
C GLN A 153 -5.43 5.80 11.52
N ILE A 154 -4.71 5.01 12.33
CA ILE A 154 -4.51 3.58 12.06
C ILE A 154 -5.86 2.85 12.02
N HIS A 155 -6.75 3.14 12.98
CA HIS A 155 -8.08 2.54 13.04
C HIS A 155 -8.92 2.88 11.80
N ASN A 156 -8.96 4.16 11.40
CA ASN A 156 -9.68 4.61 10.21
C ASN A 156 -9.16 3.91 8.94
N SER A 157 -7.84 3.80 8.80
CA SER A 157 -7.18 3.12 7.69
C SER A 157 -7.53 1.62 7.65
N LEU A 158 -7.57 0.97 8.81
CA LEU A 158 -7.97 -0.44 8.94
C LEU A 158 -9.45 -0.67 8.59
N MET A 159 -10.34 0.24 9.00
CA MET A 159 -11.75 0.15 8.65
C MET A 159 -11.98 0.36 7.16
N GLY A 160 -11.27 1.30 6.53
CA GLY A 160 -11.26 1.49 5.08
C GLY A 160 -10.84 0.23 4.32
N LEU A 161 -9.74 -0.40 4.76
CA LEU A 161 -9.28 -1.69 4.23
C LEU A 161 -10.36 -2.77 4.32
N PHE A 162 -11.01 -2.92 5.48
CA PHE A 162 -12.02 -3.95 5.67
C PHE A 162 -13.24 -3.74 4.76
N ASN A 163 -13.68 -2.49 4.61
CA ASN A 163 -14.79 -2.13 3.72
C ASN A 163 -14.45 -2.43 2.25
N LEU A 164 -13.26 -2.02 1.80
CA LEU A 164 -12.77 -2.29 0.44
C LEU A 164 -12.61 -3.78 0.17
N TYR A 165 -12.00 -4.53 1.08
CA TYR A 165 -11.86 -5.98 0.96
C TYR A 165 -13.22 -6.67 0.81
N ASN A 166 -14.20 -6.31 1.65
CA ASN A 166 -15.54 -6.88 1.57
C ASN A 166 -16.26 -6.51 0.28
N PHE A 167 -16.10 -5.27 -0.20
CA PHE A 167 -16.66 -4.84 -1.47
C PHE A 167 -16.03 -5.61 -2.64
N MET A 168 -14.71 -5.66 -2.73
CA MET A 168 -13.97 -6.41 -3.75
C MET A 168 -14.35 -7.89 -3.78
N LYS A 169 -14.50 -8.50 -2.60
CA LYS A 169 -14.96 -9.88 -2.46
C LYS A 169 -16.39 -10.07 -2.98
N LYS A 170 -17.30 -9.13 -2.71
CA LYS A 170 -18.69 -9.18 -3.20
C LYS A 170 -18.77 -8.95 -4.70
N LEU A 171 -18.08 -7.93 -5.23
CA LEU A 171 -18.00 -7.62 -6.67
C LEU A 171 -17.61 -8.85 -7.48
N ARG A 172 -16.61 -9.60 -6.99
CA ARG A 172 -16.13 -10.83 -7.65
C ARG A 172 -17.07 -12.03 -7.49
N SER A 173 -17.87 -12.05 -6.44
CA SER A 173 -18.90 -13.09 -6.26
C SER A 173 -20.10 -12.83 -7.17
N GLN A 174 -20.43 -11.55 -7.39
CA GLN A 174 -21.52 -11.12 -8.25
C GLN A 174 -21.20 -11.32 -9.74
N ASN A 175 -19.95 -11.19 -10.18
CA ASN A 175 -19.55 -11.56 -11.55
C ASN A 175 -19.80 -13.03 -11.96
N LYS A 176 -20.16 -13.90 -11.01
CA LYS A 176 -20.60 -15.28 -11.30
C LYS A 176 -22.12 -15.40 -11.47
N ALA A 177 -22.88 -14.39 -11.05
CA ALA A 177 -24.30 -14.25 -11.29
C ALA A 177 -24.51 -13.28 -12.48
N HIS A 178 -25.64 -13.37 -13.18
CA HIS A 178 -25.96 -12.49 -14.31
C HIS A 178 -26.13 -11.01 -13.86
N VAL A 179 -25.03 -10.30 -13.66
CA VAL A 179 -25.01 -8.85 -13.39
C VAL A 179 -25.10 -8.12 -14.72
N THR A 180 -25.99 -7.13 -14.82
CA THR A 180 -26.13 -6.35 -16.04
C THR A 180 -24.96 -5.39 -16.23
N LYS A 181 -24.72 -4.97 -17.48
CA LYS A 181 -23.68 -3.97 -17.79
C LYS A 181 -23.80 -2.70 -16.94
N ALA A 182 -25.02 -2.17 -16.81
CA ALA A 182 -25.29 -0.99 -16.00
C ALA A 182 -24.95 -1.20 -14.51
N GLN A 183 -25.27 -2.38 -13.94
CA GLN A 183 -24.94 -2.68 -12.54
C GLN A 183 -23.43 -2.76 -12.34
N LEU A 184 -22.71 -3.39 -13.27
CA LEU A 184 -21.27 -3.47 -13.16
C LEU A 184 -20.60 -2.09 -13.30
N ASP A 185 -21.04 -1.27 -14.26
CA ASP A 185 -20.55 0.10 -14.44
C ASP A 185 -20.77 0.94 -13.17
N VAL A 186 -21.91 0.80 -12.49
CA VAL A 186 -22.16 1.46 -11.20
C VAL A 186 -21.21 0.96 -10.11
N LEU A 187 -20.97 -0.35 -10.03
CA LEU A 187 -20.11 -0.93 -8.99
C LEU A 187 -18.64 -0.61 -9.19
N THR A 188 -18.15 -0.63 -10.43
CA THR A 188 -16.77 -0.23 -10.76
C THR A 188 -16.60 1.27 -10.54
N ASN A 189 -17.59 2.09 -10.93
CA ASN A 189 -17.56 3.53 -10.65
C ASN A 189 -17.49 3.83 -9.14
N ALA A 190 -18.32 3.17 -8.33
CA ALA A 190 -18.27 3.33 -6.87
C ALA A 190 -16.92 2.91 -6.27
N LEU A 191 -16.31 1.86 -6.81
CA LEU A 191 -14.98 1.40 -6.38
C LEU A 191 -13.88 2.41 -6.73
N SER A 192 -13.81 2.81 -8.01
CA SER A 192 -12.73 3.65 -8.54
C SER A 192 -12.83 5.11 -8.12
N ASN A 193 -14.04 5.65 -7.99
CA ASN A 193 -14.26 7.08 -7.75
C ASN A 193 -14.65 7.42 -6.30
N ASP A 194 -15.23 6.47 -5.56
CA ASP A 194 -15.63 6.74 -4.17
C ASP A 194 -14.73 5.99 -3.19
N MET A 195 -14.70 4.66 -3.25
CA MET A 195 -14.10 3.85 -2.19
C MET A 195 -12.57 3.91 -2.14
N ILE A 196 -11.90 3.71 -3.29
CA ILE A 196 -10.43 3.76 -3.33
C ILE A 196 -9.91 5.16 -3.03
N PRO A 197 -10.42 6.25 -3.64
CA PRO A 197 -9.96 7.60 -3.32
C PRO A 197 -10.17 7.97 -1.85
N CYS A 198 -11.32 7.60 -1.27
CA CYS A 198 -11.57 7.83 0.17
C CYS A 198 -10.54 7.09 1.04
N TRP A 199 -10.18 5.85 0.70
CA TRP A 199 -9.17 5.12 1.46
C TRP A 199 -7.76 5.66 1.24
N ASN A 200 -7.40 6.04 0.01
CA ASN A 200 -6.13 6.70 -0.30
C ASN A 200 -5.94 7.96 0.54
N ALA A 201 -6.97 8.78 0.69
CA ALA A 201 -6.91 9.94 1.57
C ALA A 201 -6.62 9.57 3.03
N GLN A 202 -7.14 8.44 3.52
CA GLN A 202 -6.80 7.94 4.87
C GLN A 202 -5.34 7.46 4.96
N LEU A 203 -4.83 6.79 3.92
CA LEU A 203 -3.43 6.36 3.86
C LEU A 203 -2.47 7.54 3.76
N ASP A 204 -2.79 8.56 2.96
CA ASP A 204 -2.02 9.81 2.87
C ASP A 204 -1.93 10.52 4.22
N LEU A 205 -3.06 10.59 4.95
CA LEU A 205 -3.07 11.14 6.30
C LEU A 205 -2.22 10.29 7.24
N LEU A 206 -2.38 8.96 7.22
CA LEU A 206 -1.58 8.05 8.03
C LEU A 206 -0.08 8.25 7.78
N ASN A 207 0.34 8.25 6.52
CA ASN A 207 1.71 8.46 6.10
C ASN A 207 2.28 9.79 6.62
N ARG A 208 1.52 10.88 6.54
CA ARG A 208 1.91 12.18 7.10
C ARG A 208 2.09 12.11 8.62
N PHE A 209 1.14 11.51 9.34
CA PHE A 209 1.27 11.34 10.79
C PHE A 209 2.50 10.50 11.14
N THR A 210 2.73 9.40 10.41
CA THR A 210 3.88 8.51 10.58
C THR A 210 5.21 9.28 10.47
N PHE A 211 5.40 10.04 9.39
CA PHE A 211 6.66 10.75 9.20
C PHE A 211 6.84 11.94 10.15
N ASN A 212 5.77 12.63 10.51
CA ASN A 212 5.84 13.65 11.56
C ASN A 212 6.34 13.05 12.87
N ARG A 213 5.81 11.88 13.27
CA ARG A 213 6.26 11.18 14.49
C ARG A 213 7.71 10.69 14.40
N LEU A 214 8.10 10.14 13.26
CA LEU A 214 9.49 9.70 13.03
C LEU A 214 10.50 10.85 13.10
N ILE A 215 10.14 12.03 12.61
CA ILE A 215 11.00 13.22 12.68
C ILE A 215 11.09 13.78 14.11
N GLU A 216 10.00 13.69 14.88
CA GLU A 216 9.95 14.08 16.29
C GLU A 216 10.69 13.09 17.23
N ASN A 217 10.95 11.87 16.76
CA ASN A 217 11.59 10.83 17.56
C ASN A 217 13.12 11.04 17.68
N LYS A 218 13.54 11.64 18.79
CA LYS A 218 14.95 11.94 19.08
C LYS A 218 15.87 10.71 19.03
N SER A 219 15.37 9.53 19.43
CA SER A 219 16.15 8.30 19.41
C SER A 219 16.47 7.89 17.97
N VAL A 220 15.45 7.90 17.11
CA VAL A 220 15.61 7.57 15.68
C VAL A 220 16.48 8.59 14.97
N ILE A 221 16.30 9.89 15.22
CA ILE A 221 17.14 10.94 14.63
C ILE A 221 18.59 10.78 15.06
N LYS A 222 18.84 10.49 16.34
CA LYS A 222 20.19 10.22 16.84
C LYS A 222 20.82 9.04 16.10
N GLU A 223 20.11 7.92 15.98
CA GLU A 223 20.58 6.74 15.24
C GLU A 223 20.92 7.09 13.79
N TYR A 224 20.06 7.83 13.09
CA TYR A 224 20.31 8.32 11.74
C TYR A 224 21.60 9.15 11.65
N THR A 225 21.77 10.15 12.52
CA THR A 225 22.95 11.04 12.51
C THR A 225 24.25 10.27 12.78
N GLU A 226 24.23 9.31 13.69
CA GLU A 226 25.38 8.46 14.02
C GLU A 226 25.76 7.53 12.86
N LYS A 227 24.76 6.94 12.18
CA LYS A 227 24.99 6.00 11.07
C LYS A 227 25.42 6.68 9.78
N THR A 228 25.01 7.92 9.56
CA THR A 228 25.27 8.66 8.32
C THR A 228 26.38 9.70 8.44
N ASN A 229 27.00 9.84 9.63
CA ASN A 229 27.95 10.92 9.95
C ASN A 229 27.40 12.32 9.63
N ASN A 230 26.08 12.47 9.64
CA ASN A 230 25.40 13.66 9.17
C ASN A 230 24.96 14.49 10.38
N THR A 231 25.86 15.35 10.85
CA THR A 231 25.74 15.99 12.17
C THR A 231 24.76 17.17 12.22
N ASN A 232 24.24 17.65 11.09
CA ASN A 232 23.43 18.88 11.09
C ASN A 232 22.49 19.03 9.88
N VAL A 233 21.72 17.98 9.57
CA VAL A 233 20.75 18.03 8.47
C VAL A 233 19.34 18.16 9.00
N ASP A 234 18.66 19.22 8.57
CA ASP A 234 17.23 19.40 8.79
C ASP A 234 16.46 18.27 8.09
N VAL A 235 15.97 17.32 8.87
CA VAL A 235 15.18 16.18 8.39
C VAL A 235 13.69 16.52 8.24
N THR A 236 13.27 17.77 8.51
CA THR A 236 11.86 18.16 8.40
C THR A 236 11.45 18.46 6.95
N SER A 237 12.41 18.82 6.08
CA SER A 237 12.13 19.19 4.69
C SER A 237 13.33 19.04 3.74
N GLY A 238 13.08 19.22 2.44
CA GLY A 238 14.14 19.31 1.43
C GLY A 238 14.97 18.03 1.23
N GLU A 239 16.25 18.20 0.87
CA GLU A 239 17.20 17.09 0.65
C GLU A 239 17.51 16.30 1.92
N GLY A 240 17.43 16.95 3.09
CA GLY A 240 17.64 16.31 4.37
C GLY A 240 16.56 15.28 4.68
N PHE A 241 15.30 15.67 4.50
CA PHE A 241 14.18 14.73 4.58
C PHE A 241 14.33 13.58 3.59
N LYS A 242 14.71 13.83 2.32
CA LYS A 242 14.91 12.75 1.34
C LYS A 242 15.97 11.74 1.77
N SER A 243 17.10 12.23 2.28
CA SER A 243 18.19 11.38 2.76
C SER A 243 17.78 10.56 3.99
N TYR A 244 17.00 11.15 4.89
CA TYR A 244 16.42 10.44 6.03
C TYR A 244 15.44 9.34 5.59
N ILE A 245 14.56 9.62 4.63
CA ILE A 245 13.62 8.64 4.08
C ILE A 245 14.35 7.47 3.41
N ASN A 246 15.38 7.74 2.61
CA ASN A 246 16.17 6.68 1.98
C ASN A 246 16.86 5.79 3.04
N TRP A 247 17.41 6.41 4.08
CA TRP A 247 17.99 5.66 5.20
C TRP A 247 16.94 4.80 5.93
N LEU A 248 15.74 5.32 6.19
CA LEU A 248 14.64 4.56 6.80
C LEU A 248 14.25 3.35 5.92
N GLN A 249 14.18 3.54 4.60
CA GLN A 249 13.88 2.46 3.65
C GLN A 249 14.96 1.37 3.69
N ASP A 250 16.23 1.75 3.67
CA ASP A 250 17.35 0.80 3.71
C ASP A 250 17.42 0.07 5.06
N THR A 251 17.25 0.80 6.16
CA THR A 251 17.45 0.28 7.52
C THR A 251 16.27 -0.55 8.00
N ILE A 252 15.04 -0.10 7.73
CA ILE A 252 13.84 -0.70 8.30
C ILE A 252 13.24 -1.71 7.32
N ILE A 253 13.09 -1.35 6.05
CA ILE A 253 12.47 -2.23 5.05
C ILE A 253 13.50 -3.21 4.48
N GLY A 254 14.78 -2.86 4.46
CA GLY A 254 15.85 -3.71 3.92
C GLY A 254 15.94 -3.64 2.39
N VAL A 255 15.58 -2.51 1.79
CA VAL A 255 15.63 -2.30 0.31
C VAL A 255 17.06 -2.00 -0.18
N GLY A 256 18.03 -1.88 0.73
CA GLY A 256 19.40 -1.49 0.43
C GLY A 256 20.19 -2.47 -0.44
N SER A 257 20.43 -2.06 -1.68
CA SER A 257 21.48 -2.47 -2.64
C SER A 257 21.26 -3.73 -3.51
N HIS A 258 20.40 -3.61 -4.52
CA HIS A 258 20.88 -3.98 -5.86
C HIS A 258 21.80 -2.87 -6.35
N GLN A 259 23.09 -3.06 -6.06
CA GLN A 259 24.16 -2.43 -6.82
C GLN A 259 23.87 -2.69 -8.30
N SER A 260 23.63 -1.61 -9.06
CA SER A 260 24.00 -1.59 -10.46
C SER A 260 25.48 -1.96 -10.54
N LYS A 261 25.74 -3.19 -10.97
CA LYS A 261 26.94 -3.53 -11.72
C LYS A 261 26.56 -3.62 -13.18
#